data_AF-A0A1G2L5P5-F1
#
_entry.id   AF-A0A1G2L5P5-F1
#
_cell.length_a   1.000
_cell.length_b   1.000
_cell.length_c   1.000
_cell.angle_alpha   90.00
_cell.angle_beta   90.00
_cell.angle_gamma   90.00
#
_symmetry.space_group_name_H-M   'P 1'
#
loop_
_entity.id
_entity.type
_entity.pdbx_description
1 polymer ?
#
loop_
_entity_poly.entity_id
_entity_poly.type
_entity_poly.pdbx_seq_one_letter_code
_entity_poly.pdbx_strand_id
1 'polypeptide(L)' 'MKTDIHPSYHQATVKCACGNAFTIGSTKKELEVEICSQCHPFYTGGSKIVDAAGRVERFKQRLAKKKK' A
#
# COMPACT_ATOMS: atom_id res chain seq x y z
N MET A 1 25.04 21.68 -4.27
CA MET A 1 24.28 21.81 -5.53
C MET A 1 25.18 22.49 -6.55
N LYS A 2 25.51 21.82 -7.65
CA LYS A 2 26.17 22.47 -8.79
C LYS A 2 25.10 23.18 -9.61
N THR A 3 25.37 24.40 -10.05
CA THR A 3 24.40 25.39 -10.55
C THR A 3 23.63 24.99 -11.81
N ASP A 4 24.06 23.97 -12.55
CA ASP A 4 23.51 23.70 -13.90
C ASP A 4 23.01 22.27 -14.16
N ILE A 5 23.13 21.37 -13.19
CA ILE A 5 22.77 19.94 -13.36
C ILE A 5 21.66 19.46 -12.40
N HIS A 6 21.09 20.37 -11.60
CA HIS A 6 20.05 20.01 -10.63
C HIS A 6 18.71 20.63 -11.02
N PRO A 7 17.64 19.83 -11.12
CA PRO A 7 16.28 20.34 -11.32
C PRO A 7 15.84 21.22 -10.14
N SER A 8 14.93 22.17 -10.41
CA SER A 8 14.40 23.05 -9.37
C SER A 8 13.64 22.27 -8.31
N TYR A 9 14.04 22.44 -7.05
CA TYR A 9 13.41 21.81 -5.90
C TYR A 9 12.33 22.73 -5.34
N HIS A 10 11.14 22.20 -5.13
CA HIS A 10 9.99 22.93 -4.62
C HIS A 10 9.39 22.19 -3.44
N GLN A 11 8.75 22.91 -2.51
CA GLN A 11 7.84 22.28 -1.56
C GLN A 11 6.57 21.88 -2.31
N ALA A 12 6.35 20.57 -2.39
CA ALA A 12 5.28 19.94 -3.12
C ALA A 12 4.19 19.44 -2.18
N THR A 13 2.94 19.55 -2.61
CA THR A 13 1.80 18.98 -1.88
C THR A 13 1.46 17.63 -2.48
N VAL A 14 1.53 16.58 -1.68
CA VAL A 14 1.12 15.22 -2.08
C VAL A 14 -0.30 14.97 -1.59
N LYS A 15 -1.22 14.63 -2.48
CA LYS A 15 -2.59 14.25 -2.15
C LYS A 15 -2.76 12.73 -2.28
N CYS A 16 -3.13 12.08 -1.17
CA CYS A 16 -3.47 10.66 -1.13
C CYS A 16 -4.95 10.44 -1.45
N ALA A 17 -5.29 9.32 -2.10
CA ALA A 17 -6.69 8.87 -2.25
C ALA A 17 -7.41 8.66 -0.90
N CYS A 18 -6.65 8.44 0.17
CA CYS A 18 -7.13 8.32 1.55
C CYS A 18 -7.49 9.68 2.22
N GLY A 19 -7.37 10.79 1.50
CA GLY A 19 -7.66 12.14 2.01
C GLY A 19 -6.50 12.82 2.74
N ASN A 20 -5.39 12.12 2.96
CA ASN A 20 -4.20 12.72 3.57
C ASN A 20 -3.45 13.60 2.57
N ALA A 21 -3.11 14.81 3.00
CA ALA A 21 -2.21 15.70 2.28
C ALA A 21 -0.96 15.94 3.12
N PHE A 22 0.23 15.73 2.53
CA PHE A 22 1.50 16.01 3.21
C PHE A 22 2.45 16.81 2.31
N THR A 23 3.24 17.69 2.93
CA THR A 23 4.22 18.55 2.26
C THR A 23 5.57 17.83 2.18
N ILE A 24 6.05 17.56 0.98
CA ILE A 24 7.38 16.99 0.74
C ILE A 24 8.14 17.85 -0.25
N GLY A 25 9.46 17.91 -0.17
CA GLY A 25 10.21 18.57 -1.21
C GLY A 25 10.34 17.66 -2.44
N SER A 26 9.94 18.17 -3.60
CA SER A 26 9.99 17.46 -4.88
C SER A 26 10.30 18.43 -6.01
N THR A 27 10.69 17.90 -7.16
CA THR A 27 10.86 18.67 -8.39
C THR A 27 9.53 19.03 -9.05
N LYS A 28 8.44 18.35 -8.66
CA LYS A 28 7.07 18.61 -9.10
C LYS A 28 6.26 19.26 -7.97
N LYS A 29 5.45 20.28 -8.28
CA LYS A 29 4.69 21.07 -7.29
C LYS A 29 3.49 20.31 -6.70
N GLU A 30 2.85 19.45 -7.49
CA GLU A 30 1.69 18.66 -7.08
C GLU A 30 1.89 17.20 -7.47
N LEU A 31 1.55 16.30 -6.54
CA LEU A 31 1.69 14.85 -6.70
C LEU A 31 0.41 14.20 -6.20
N GLU A 32 -0.26 13.44 -7.06
CA GLU A 32 -1.39 12.59 -6.69
C GLU A 32 -0.91 11.16 -6.53
N VAL A 33 -1.21 10.54 -5.39
CA VAL A 33 -0.74 9.21 -5.03
C VAL A 33 -1.90 8.36 -4.54
N GLU A 34 -1.99 7.13 -5.02
CA GLU A 34 -3.09 6.22 -4.65
C GLU A 34 -2.92 5.65 -3.24
N ILE A 35 -1.68 5.46 -2.78
CA ILE A 35 -1.37 4.83 -1.50
C ILE A 35 -0.25 5.59 -0.78
N CYS A 36 -0.50 6.03 0.45
CA CYS A 36 0.51 6.62 1.34
C CYS A 36 0.83 5.69 2.52
N SER A 37 1.82 6.08 3.32
CA SER A 37 2.23 5.34 4.53
C SER A 37 1.07 5.06 5.49
N GLN A 38 0.06 5.92 5.54
CA GLN A 38 -1.08 5.77 6.42
C GLN A 38 -2.14 4.78 5.90
N CYS A 39 -2.15 4.46 4.60
CA CYS A 39 -3.14 3.53 4.03
C CYS A 39 -2.52 2.29 3.40
N HIS A 40 -1.20 2.21 3.23
CA HIS A 40 -0.58 1.02 2.67
C HIS A 40 -0.81 -0.18 3.62
N PRO A 41 -1.38 -1.29 3.14
CA PRO A 41 -1.69 -2.48 3.96
C PRO A 41 -0.49 -3.02 4.76
N PHE A 42 0.72 -2.76 4.27
CA PHE A 42 1.98 -3.07 4.95
C PHE A 42 2.18 -2.28 6.25
N TYR A 43 1.85 -0.98 6.26
CA TYR A 43 2.04 -0.12 7.43
C TYR A 43 0.87 -0.17 8.41
N THR A 44 -0.36 -0.37 7.91
CA THR A 44 -1.56 -0.47 8.74
C THR A 44 -1.77 -1.86 9.35
N GLY A 45 -0.90 -2.83 9.04
CA GLY A 45 -0.98 -4.19 9.59
C GLY A 45 -2.23 -4.96 9.16
N GLY A 46 -3.02 -4.41 8.23
CA GLY A 46 -4.18 -5.07 7.65
C GLY A 46 -3.70 -6.23 6.81
N SER A 47 -3.67 -7.42 7.41
CA SER A 47 -3.44 -8.66 6.68
C SER A 47 -4.42 -8.69 5.51
N LYS A 48 -3.92 -8.80 4.28
CA LYS A 48 -4.63 -9.65 3.32
C LYS A 48 -4.72 -10.99 4.03
N ILE A 49 -5.86 -11.24 4.67
CA ILE A 49 -6.23 -12.53 5.22
C ILE A 49 -6.30 -13.40 3.97
N VAL A 50 -5.16 -13.97 3.58
CA VAL A 50 -5.14 -15.07 2.63
C VAL A 50 -5.61 -16.26 3.46
N ASP A 51 -6.93 -16.32 3.59
CA ASP A 51 -7.77 -17.33 4.23
C ASP A 51 -7.01 -18.49 4.90
N ALA A 52 -6.67 -18.31 6.18
CA ALA A 52 -6.40 -19.44 7.05
C ALA A 52 -7.62 -20.40 7.14
N ALA A 53 -8.83 -19.89 6.86
CA ALA A 53 -10.07 -20.66 6.81
C ALA A 53 -10.05 -21.77 5.74
N GLY A 54 -9.43 -21.53 4.58
CA GLY A 54 -9.47 -22.47 3.46
C GLY A 54 -8.68 -23.77 3.69
N ARG A 55 -7.64 -23.75 4.54
CA ARG A 55 -6.85 -24.97 4.82
C ARG A 55 -7.63 -25.99 5.65
N VAL A 56 -8.40 -25.53 6.64
CA VAL A 56 -9.21 -26.41 7.50
C VAL A 56 -10.39 -27.00 6.72
N GLU A 57 -11.06 -26.20 5.89
CA GLU A 57 -12.18 -26.66 5.07
C GLU A 57 -11.73 -27.70 4.02
N ARG A 58 -10.58 -27.47 3.35
CA ARG A 58 -9.98 -28.46 2.43
C ARG A 58 -9.63 -29.77 3.12
N PHE A 59 -9.17 -29.72 4.38
CA PHE A 59 -8.89 -30.91 5.16
C PHE A 59 -10.17 -31.69 5.51
N LYS A 60 -11.21 -30.99 5.98
CA LYS A 60 -12.53 -31.60 6.26
C LYS A 60 -13.15 -32.25 5.02
N GLN A 61 -13.06 -31.60 3.85
CA GLN A 61 -13.55 -32.15 2.58
C GLN A 61 -12.81 -33.43 2.15
N ARG A 62 -11.48 -33.51 2.37
CA ARG A 62 -10.69 -34.73 2.08
C ARG A 62 -11.08 -35.89 2.99
N LEU A 63 -11.28 -35.64 4.29
CA LEU A 63 -11.71 -36.67 5.24
C LEU A 63 -13.11 -37.20 4.91
N ALA A 64 -14.05 -36.32 4.53
CA ALA A 64 -15.40 -36.72 4.15
C ALA A 64 -15.42 -37.62 2.90
N LYS A 65 -14.57 -37.35 1.90
CA LYS A 65 -14.45 -38.18 0.69
C LYS A 65 -13.83 -39.55 0.94
N LYS A 66 -13.00 -39.72 1.98
CA LYS A 66 -12.34 -40.99 2.32
C LYS A 66 -13.25 -41.96 3.10
N LYS A 67 -14.34 -41.45 3.69
CA LYS A 67 -15.26 -42.23 4.54
C LYS A 67 -16.43 -42.86 3.77
N LYS A 68 -16.46 -42.69 2.44
CA LYS A 68 -17.43 -43.26 1.50
C LYS A 68 -16.71 -44.27 0.63
#